data_AF-A0A0S8GE88-F1
#
_entry.id   AF-A0A0S8GE88-F1
#
_cell.length_a   1.000
_cell.length_b   1.000
_cell.length_c   1.000
_cell.angle_alpha   90.00
_cell.angle_beta   90.00
_cell.angle_gamma   90.00
#
_symmetry.space_group_name_H-M   'P 1'
#
loop_
_entity.id
_entity.type
_entity.pdbx_description
1 polymer ?
#
loop_
_entity_poly.entity_id
_entity_poly.type
_entity_poly.pdbx_seq_one_letter_code
_entity_poly.pdbx_strand_id
1 'polypeptide(L)'
;MDRPEEIRHNAGAENVGSQQPDLKRGQHLHASALKDHFLTTLSLPQEAAQWLLDIWACIQLFDDVADGDRIDRDDLDRVIWATLVEMPANPFFASRSALLIPVLATQILKWQASDAIERAGNADAKTYMWRAGYYDLIAFVVQLCHGRDVAQTIAPTVLSLYGEDLNEYISEFCNA
;
A
#
# COMPACT_ATOMS: atom_id res chain seq x y z
N MET A 1 46.83 -46.97 7.83
CA MET A 1 46.18 -45.91 8.63
C MET A 1 45.29 -45.15 7.66
N ASP A 2 44.09 -45.65 7.33
CA ASP A 2 42.86 -45.75 8.16
C ASP A 2 42.38 -44.32 8.49
N ARG A 3 41.23 -43.76 8.06
CA ARG A 3 40.04 -44.18 7.29
C ARG A 3 39.27 -42.88 6.88
N PRO A 4 38.46 -42.83 5.80
CA PRO A 4 37.56 -41.71 5.49
C PRO A 4 36.11 -41.97 5.99
N GLU A 5 35.41 -40.94 6.50
CA GLU A 5 33.94 -40.84 6.75
C GLU A 5 33.72 -39.52 7.53
N GLU A 6 32.70 -38.67 7.31
CA GLU A 6 31.27 -38.95 7.28
C GLU A 6 30.52 -37.72 6.73
N ILE A 7 29.64 -37.94 5.76
CA ILE A 7 28.60 -36.99 5.34
C ILE A 7 27.52 -36.99 6.42
N ARG A 8 27.32 -35.87 7.12
CA ARG A 8 26.16 -35.69 7.98
C ARG A 8 25.07 -34.95 7.23
N HIS A 9 24.13 -35.72 6.70
CA HIS A 9 22.76 -35.27 6.47
C HIS A 9 22.20 -34.77 7.80
N ASN A 10 21.87 -33.48 7.87
CA ASN A 10 21.00 -32.99 8.93
C ASN A 10 19.58 -32.88 8.37
N ALA A 11 18.83 -33.96 8.53
CA ALA A 11 17.38 -33.98 8.41
C ALA A 11 16.80 -33.27 9.64
N GLY A 12 16.19 -32.12 9.40
CA GLY A 12 15.52 -31.31 10.41
C GLY A 12 14.73 -30.18 9.77
N ALA A 13 14.04 -30.47 8.67
CA ALA A 13 13.02 -29.57 8.14
C ALA A 13 11.78 -29.73 9.02
N GLU A 14 11.78 -29.04 10.16
CA GLU A 14 10.55 -28.82 10.90
C GLU A 14 9.68 -27.85 10.10
N ASN A 15 8.59 -28.44 9.64
CA ASN A 15 7.48 -27.86 8.91
C ASN A 15 6.79 -26.82 9.79
N VAL A 16 7.22 -25.56 9.73
CA VAL A 16 6.42 -24.44 10.22
C VAL A 16 5.41 -24.10 9.14
N GLY A 17 4.17 -24.48 9.43
CA GLY A 17 3.04 -24.49 8.51
C GLY A 17 2.82 -23.16 7.79
N SER A 18 2.52 -23.33 6.51
CA SER A 18 1.89 -22.40 5.59
C SER A 18 0.69 -21.64 6.20
N GLN A 19 0.92 -20.40 6.64
CA GLN A 19 -0.11 -19.36 6.75
C GLN A 19 -0.08 -18.39 5.55
N GLN A 20 0.80 -18.63 4.59
CA GLN A 20 1.16 -17.70 3.52
C GLN A 20 0.25 -17.58 2.27
N PRO A 21 -0.55 -18.59 1.86
CA PRO A 21 -1.33 -18.47 0.63
C PRO A 21 -2.57 -17.56 0.77
N ASP A 22 -3.12 -17.40 1.98
CA ASP A 22 -4.36 -16.64 2.19
C ASP A 22 -4.15 -15.11 2.23
N LEU A 23 -3.04 -14.61 2.81
CA LEU A 23 -2.73 -13.17 2.82
C LEU A 23 -2.53 -12.61 1.40
N LYS A 24 -1.76 -13.31 0.57
CA LYS A 24 -1.51 -12.91 -0.83
C LYS A 24 -2.78 -12.91 -1.67
N ARG A 25 -3.64 -13.91 -1.44
CA ARG A 25 -4.94 -13.98 -2.09
C ARG A 25 -5.77 -12.75 -1.70
N GLY A 26 -5.75 -12.36 -0.42
CA GLY A 26 -6.36 -11.13 0.08
C GLY A 26 -5.83 -9.88 -0.64
N GLN A 27 -4.52 -9.63 -0.63
CA GLN A 27 -3.91 -8.44 -1.27
C GLN A 27 -4.20 -8.36 -2.77
N HIS A 28 -4.12 -9.47 -3.50
CA HIS A 28 -4.48 -9.51 -4.93
C HIS A 28 -5.98 -9.27 -5.17
N LEU A 29 -6.85 -9.81 -4.32
CA LEU A 29 -8.30 -9.55 -4.37
C LEU A 29 -8.59 -8.07 -4.10
N HIS A 30 -7.88 -7.45 -3.16
CA HIS A 30 -8.00 -6.01 -2.88
C HIS A 30 -7.53 -5.16 -4.06
N ALA A 31 -6.38 -5.47 -4.67
CA ALA A 31 -5.88 -4.74 -5.83
C ALA A 31 -6.82 -4.84 -7.05
N SER A 32 -7.43 -6.01 -7.30
CA SER A 32 -8.41 -6.17 -8.37
C SER A 32 -9.68 -5.36 -8.10
N ALA A 33 -10.21 -5.40 -6.87
CA ALA A 33 -11.38 -4.62 -6.49
C ALA A 33 -11.13 -3.11 -6.57
N LEU A 34 -9.95 -2.65 -6.15
CA LEU A 34 -9.49 -1.26 -6.30
C LEU A 34 -9.44 -0.85 -7.77
N LYS A 35 -8.86 -1.69 -8.63
CA LYS A 35 -8.80 -1.45 -10.08
C LYS A 35 -10.18 -1.31 -10.68
N ASP A 36 -11.08 -2.25 -10.37
CA ASP A 36 -12.45 -2.21 -10.86
C ASP A 36 -13.16 -0.95 -10.38
N HIS A 37 -12.98 -0.56 -9.11
CA HIS A 37 -13.56 0.67 -8.58
C HIS A 37 -13.03 1.93 -9.31
N PHE A 38 -11.72 2.00 -9.55
CA PHE A 38 -11.11 3.12 -10.28
C PHE A 38 -11.64 3.25 -11.70
N LEU A 39 -11.78 2.14 -12.41
CA LEU A 39 -12.20 2.14 -13.81
C LEU A 39 -13.71 2.27 -13.97
N THR A 40 -14.50 1.65 -13.10
CA THR A 40 -15.96 1.55 -13.28
C THR A 40 -16.73 2.59 -12.47
N THR A 41 -16.33 2.81 -11.21
CA THR A 41 -17.06 3.70 -10.30
C THR A 41 -16.53 5.12 -10.41
N LEU A 42 -15.21 5.30 -10.35
CA LEU A 42 -14.59 6.61 -10.47
C LEU A 42 -14.41 7.04 -11.94
N SER A 43 -14.55 6.12 -12.89
CA SER A 43 -14.36 6.38 -14.33
C SER A 43 -13.01 7.02 -14.67
N LEU A 44 -11.96 6.67 -13.93
CA LEU A 44 -10.62 7.20 -14.14
C LEU A 44 -10.04 6.73 -15.47
N PRO A 45 -9.24 7.58 -16.16
CA PRO A 45 -8.39 7.14 -17.26
C PRO A 45 -7.48 5.98 -16.84
N GLN A 46 -7.19 5.07 -17.77
CA GLN A 46 -6.43 3.86 -17.49
C GLN A 46 -5.04 4.17 -16.90
N GLU A 47 -4.37 5.21 -17.39
CA GLU A 47 -3.05 5.63 -16.94
C GLU A 47 -3.10 6.16 -15.50
N ALA A 48 -4.16 6.88 -15.12
CA ALA A 48 -4.35 7.38 -13.77
C ALA A 48 -4.67 6.25 -12.79
N ALA A 49 -5.54 5.32 -13.19
CA ALA A 49 -5.86 4.14 -12.40
C ALA A 49 -4.63 3.24 -12.19
N GLN A 50 -3.85 3.01 -13.25
CA GLN A 50 -2.61 2.22 -13.15
C GLN A 50 -1.61 2.88 -12.21
N TRP A 51 -1.41 4.19 -12.33
CA TRP A 51 -0.50 4.92 -11.45
C TRP A 51 -0.92 4.86 -9.98
N LEU A 52 -2.23 4.97 -9.67
CA LEU A 52 -2.75 4.78 -8.32
C LEU A 52 -2.49 3.36 -7.81
N LEU A 53 -2.70 2.33 -8.63
CA LEU A 53 -2.41 0.94 -8.25
C LEU A 53 -0.91 0.71 -7.99
N ASP A 54 -0.03 1.34 -8.76
CA ASP A 54 1.42 1.28 -8.53
C ASP A 54 1.78 1.96 -7.21
N ILE A 55 1.18 3.11 -6.90
CA ILE A 55 1.32 3.77 -5.58
C ILE A 55 0.81 2.87 -4.46
N TRP A 56 -0.36 2.25 -4.61
CA TRP A 56 -0.91 1.32 -3.62
C TRP A 56 0.08 0.18 -3.34
N ALA A 57 0.64 -0.43 -4.38
CA ALA A 57 1.65 -1.47 -4.23
C ALA A 57 2.90 -0.98 -3.48
N CYS A 58 3.33 0.26 -3.73
CA CYS A 58 4.45 0.85 -2.98
C CYS A 58 4.11 1.05 -1.50
N ILE A 59 2.90 1.52 -1.21
CA ILE A 59 2.43 1.72 0.16
C ILE A 59 2.48 0.40 0.92
N GLN A 60 1.88 -0.65 0.38
CA GLN A 60 1.86 -1.97 1.02
C GLN A 60 3.28 -2.50 1.27
N LEU A 61 4.14 -2.48 0.24
CA LEU A 61 5.51 -2.98 0.37
C LEU A 61 6.33 -2.17 1.38
N PHE A 62 6.22 -0.84 1.38
CA PHE A 62 7.00 0.01 2.28
C PHE A 62 6.52 -0.07 3.73
N ASP A 63 5.24 -0.36 3.96
CA ASP A 63 4.71 -0.69 5.29
C ASP A 63 5.32 -2.00 5.78
N ASP A 64 5.28 -3.07 4.97
CA ASP A 64 5.90 -4.36 5.30
C ASP A 64 7.40 -4.20 5.63
N VAL A 65 8.12 -3.33 4.90
CA VAL A 65 9.52 -3.01 5.18
C VAL A 65 9.68 -2.34 6.55
N ALA A 66 8.82 -1.37 6.87
CA ALA A 66 8.90 -0.60 8.11
C ALA A 66 8.58 -1.47 9.35
N ASP A 67 7.66 -2.41 9.20
CA ASP A 67 7.25 -3.33 10.27
C ASP A 67 8.14 -4.56 10.39
N GLY A 68 9.06 -4.75 9.43
CA GLY A 68 9.98 -5.88 9.43
C GLY A 68 9.31 -7.19 9.00
N ASP A 69 8.20 -7.09 8.28
CA ASP A 69 7.43 -8.21 7.78
C ASP A 69 8.13 -8.92 6.62
N ARG A 70 7.66 -10.13 6.33
CA ARG A 70 8.22 -10.93 5.25
C ARG A 70 7.79 -10.39 3.90
N ILE A 71 8.76 -9.86 3.16
CA ILE A 71 8.59 -9.41 1.79
C ILE A 71 8.77 -10.58 0.80
N ASP A 72 7.86 -10.66 -0.16
CA ASP A 72 8.01 -11.56 -1.30
C ASP A 72 8.95 -10.99 -2.36
N ARG A 73 9.74 -11.87 -2.98
CA ARG A 73 10.75 -11.44 -3.95
C ARG A 73 10.13 -10.89 -5.23
N ASP A 74 9.06 -11.50 -5.72
CA ASP A 74 8.43 -11.07 -6.97
C ASP A 74 7.71 -9.73 -6.77
N ASP A 75 7.11 -9.52 -5.60
CA ASP A 75 6.49 -8.25 -5.23
C ASP A 75 7.54 -7.13 -5.09
N LEU A 76 8.68 -7.41 -4.46
CA LEU A 76 9.81 -6.48 -4.38
C LEU A 76 10.32 -6.10 -5.77
N ASP A 77 10.61 -7.08 -6.63
CA ASP A 77 11.17 -6.83 -7.96
C ASP A 77 10.17 -6.04 -8.83
N ARG A 78 8.87 -6.33 -8.73
CA ARG A 78 7.79 -5.58 -9.40
C ARG A 78 7.73 -4.14 -8.92
N VAL A 79 7.73 -3.89 -7.61
CA VAL A 79 7.62 -2.52 -7.07
C VAL A 79 8.88 -1.71 -7.33
N ILE A 80 10.07 -2.32 -7.33
CA ILE A 80 11.31 -1.64 -7.76
C ILE A 80 11.16 -1.15 -9.21
N TRP A 81 10.67 -1.99 -10.10
CA TRP A 81 10.47 -1.60 -11.49
C TRP A 81 9.38 -0.53 -11.64
N ALA A 82 8.25 -0.71 -10.95
CA ALA A 82 7.15 0.25 -10.97
C ALA A 82 7.61 1.64 -10.50
N THR A 83 8.32 1.72 -9.37
CA THR A 83 8.76 3.00 -8.78
C THR A 83 9.82 3.71 -9.60
N LEU A 84 10.78 2.98 -10.16
CA LEU A 84 11.94 3.57 -10.84
C LEU A 84 11.73 3.77 -12.34
N VAL A 85 10.81 3.01 -12.96
CA VAL A 85 10.61 3.00 -14.41
C VAL A 85 9.18 3.35 -14.79
N GLU A 86 8.19 2.58 -14.35
CA GLU A 86 6.83 2.68 -14.88
C GLU A 86 6.11 3.94 -14.38
N MET A 87 6.19 4.25 -13.10
CA MET A 87 5.55 5.44 -12.52
C MET A 87 6.13 6.74 -13.08
N PRO A 88 7.45 6.94 -13.19
CA PRO A 88 8.00 8.12 -13.86
C PRO A 88 7.66 8.20 -15.36
N ALA A 89 7.55 7.05 -16.03
CA ALA A 89 7.20 6.97 -17.45
C ALA A 89 5.68 7.05 -17.72
N ASN A 90 4.84 6.92 -16.69
CA ASN A 90 3.39 6.95 -16.82
C ASN A 90 2.93 8.33 -17.37
N PRO A 91 2.19 8.40 -18.50
CA PRO A 91 1.81 9.67 -19.12
C PRO A 91 0.96 10.60 -18.21
N PHE A 92 0.09 10.02 -17.39
CA PHE A 92 -0.70 10.79 -16.42
C PHE A 92 0.23 11.43 -15.38
N PHE A 93 1.14 10.66 -14.79
CA PHE A 93 2.10 11.20 -13.82
C PHE A 93 3.05 12.21 -14.46
N ALA A 94 3.64 11.89 -15.61
CA ALA A 94 4.59 12.76 -16.29
C ALA A 94 4.00 14.16 -16.56
N SER A 95 2.72 14.22 -16.98
CA SER A 95 2.02 15.48 -17.27
C SER A 95 1.48 16.21 -16.02
N ARG A 96 1.36 15.53 -14.88
CA ARG A 96 0.77 16.05 -13.64
C ARG A 96 1.72 16.06 -12.43
N SER A 97 2.98 15.67 -12.62
CA SER A 97 3.97 15.47 -11.57
C SER A 97 4.15 16.68 -10.66
N ALA A 98 4.18 17.90 -11.23
CA ALA A 98 4.28 19.14 -10.46
C ALA A 98 3.13 19.35 -9.46
N LEU A 99 1.97 18.73 -9.68
CA LEU A 99 0.81 18.76 -8.79
C LEU A 99 0.78 17.54 -7.86
N LEU A 100 1.18 16.37 -8.35
CA LEU A 100 1.12 15.11 -7.61
C LEU A 100 2.24 14.95 -6.58
N ILE A 101 3.46 15.40 -6.89
CA ILE A 101 4.62 15.25 -6.01
C ILE A 101 4.40 15.90 -4.63
N PRO A 102 3.89 17.15 -4.52
CA PRO A 102 3.61 17.75 -3.21
C PRO A 102 2.57 16.97 -2.39
N VAL A 103 1.56 16.39 -3.04
CA VAL A 103 0.54 15.57 -2.36
C VAL A 103 1.17 14.29 -1.83
N LEU A 104 1.98 13.60 -2.64
CA LEU A 104 2.73 12.42 -2.21
C LEU A 104 3.68 12.72 -1.05
N ALA A 105 4.44 13.80 -1.13
CA ALA A 105 5.33 14.23 -0.06
C ALA A 105 4.56 14.44 1.25
N THR A 106 3.36 15.03 1.17
CA THR A 106 2.49 15.22 2.33
C THR A 106 2.01 13.89 2.91
N GLN A 107 1.63 12.91 2.08
CA GLN A 107 1.20 11.60 2.57
C GLN A 107 2.33 10.83 3.25
N ILE A 108 3.57 10.91 2.72
CA ILE A 108 4.74 10.30 3.36
C ILE A 108 4.99 10.92 4.74
N LEU A 109 4.92 12.25 4.85
CA LEU A 109 5.08 12.94 6.13
C LEU A 109 3.98 12.56 7.14
N LYS A 110 2.72 12.43 6.68
CA LYS A 110 1.61 11.98 7.51
C LYS A 110 1.85 10.56 8.03
N TRP A 111 2.25 9.64 7.16
CA TRP A 111 2.58 8.26 7.54
C TRP A 111 3.71 8.20 8.57
N GLN A 112 4.85 8.85 8.31
CA GLN A 112 5.99 8.84 9.22
C GLN A 112 5.65 9.43 10.60
N ALA A 113 4.81 10.47 10.65
CA ALA A 113 4.36 11.04 11.91
C ALA A 113 3.41 10.11 12.66
N SER A 114 2.46 9.45 11.96
CA SER A 114 1.58 8.44 12.58
C SER A 114 2.39 7.29 13.15
N ASP A 115 3.29 6.70 12.35
CA ASP A 115 4.15 5.57 12.75
C ASP A 115 4.98 5.91 13.99
N ALA A 116 5.57 7.12 14.05
CA ALA A 116 6.33 7.55 15.22
C ALA A 116 5.49 7.64 16.50
N ILE A 117 4.22 8.06 16.39
CA ILE A 117 3.30 8.17 17.54
C ILE A 117 2.75 6.80 17.94
N GLU A 118 2.44 5.94 16.97
CA GLU A 118 2.02 4.55 17.16
C GLU A 118 3.09 3.75 17.91
N ARG A 119 4.34 3.79 17.44
CA ARG A 119 5.48 3.12 18.10
C ARG A 119 5.81 3.67 19.48
N ALA A 120 5.37 4.89 19.79
CA ALA A 120 5.49 5.49 21.12
C ALA A 120 4.33 5.10 22.07
N GLY A 121 3.38 4.27 21.63
CA GLY A 121 2.23 3.84 22.42
C GLY A 121 1.15 4.92 22.61
N ASN A 122 1.13 5.94 21.73
CA ASN A 122 0.24 7.10 21.84
C ASN A 122 -0.73 7.22 20.65
N ALA A 123 -1.05 6.11 19.98
CA ALA A 123 -1.98 6.08 18.86
C ALA A 123 -3.36 6.66 19.26
N ASP A 124 -3.94 7.47 18.38
CA ASP A 124 -5.28 8.03 18.58
C ASP A 124 -6.01 8.24 17.25
N ALA A 125 -7.22 8.80 17.28
CA ALA A 125 -8.00 8.99 16.05
C ALA A 125 -7.31 9.84 14.96
N LYS A 126 -6.32 10.68 15.33
CA LYS A 126 -5.54 11.45 14.36
C LYS A 126 -4.49 10.58 13.66
N THR A 127 -3.83 9.68 14.39
CA THR A 127 -2.84 8.76 13.79
C THR A 127 -3.51 7.87 12.75
N TYR A 128 -4.68 7.33 13.10
CA TYR A 128 -5.57 6.59 12.21
C TYR A 128 -5.91 7.38 10.94
N MET A 129 -6.43 8.60 11.09
CA MET A 129 -6.79 9.45 9.96
C MET A 129 -5.59 9.78 9.05
N TRP A 130 -4.39 9.91 9.63
CA TRP A 130 -3.18 10.17 8.85
C TRP A 130 -2.66 8.93 8.13
N ARG A 131 -2.89 7.72 8.67
CA ARG A 131 -2.67 6.43 8.00
C ARG A 131 -3.59 6.26 6.78
N ALA A 132 -4.79 6.83 6.82
CA ALA A 132 -5.74 6.87 5.69
C ALA A 132 -5.34 7.80 4.53
N GLY A 133 -4.08 8.28 4.46
CA GLY A 133 -3.67 9.32 3.51
C GLY A 133 -3.84 8.99 2.03
N TYR A 134 -3.94 7.71 1.67
CA TYR A 134 -4.12 7.29 0.27
C TYR A 134 -5.43 7.80 -0.36
N TYR A 135 -6.50 7.95 0.43
CA TYR A 135 -7.79 8.45 -0.10
C TYR A 135 -7.74 9.93 -0.50
N ASP A 136 -6.91 10.73 0.17
CA ASP A 136 -6.64 12.12 -0.25
C ASP A 136 -6.06 12.13 -1.67
N LEU A 137 -5.14 11.20 -1.97
CA LEU A 137 -4.53 11.08 -3.28
C LEU A 137 -5.55 10.64 -4.34
N ILE A 138 -6.41 9.68 -4.03
CA ILE A 138 -7.49 9.25 -4.93
C ILE A 138 -8.42 10.43 -5.26
N ALA A 139 -8.89 11.16 -4.24
CA ALA A 139 -9.76 12.33 -4.43
C ALA A 139 -9.08 13.42 -5.28
N PHE A 140 -7.78 13.64 -5.07
CA PHE A 140 -7.00 14.59 -5.87
C PHE A 140 -6.84 14.13 -7.32
N VAL A 141 -6.59 12.84 -7.57
CA VAL A 141 -6.52 12.28 -8.93
C VAL A 141 -7.86 12.40 -9.65
N VAL A 142 -8.98 12.13 -8.97
CA VAL A 142 -10.33 12.36 -9.52
C VAL A 142 -10.50 13.82 -9.93
N GLN A 143 -10.08 14.78 -9.10
CA GLN A 143 -10.12 16.20 -9.42
C GLN A 143 -9.29 16.54 -10.67
N LEU A 144 -8.09 15.96 -10.81
CA LEU A 144 -7.24 16.18 -11.97
C LEU A 144 -7.83 15.59 -13.27
N CYS A 145 -8.60 14.51 -13.16
CA CYS A 145 -9.21 13.82 -14.30
C CYS A 145 -10.56 14.41 -14.71
N HIS A 146 -11.40 14.80 -13.75
CA HIS A 146 -12.80 15.15 -13.99
C HIS A 146 -13.18 16.57 -13.55
N GLY A 147 -12.25 17.31 -12.93
CA GLY A 147 -12.49 18.65 -12.43
C GLY A 147 -13.13 18.68 -11.04
N ARG A 148 -13.24 19.89 -10.50
CA ARG A 148 -13.67 20.16 -9.12
C ARG A 148 -15.08 19.63 -8.82
N ASP A 149 -16.04 19.90 -9.69
CA ASP A 149 -17.45 19.65 -9.39
C ASP A 149 -17.72 18.14 -9.29
N VAL A 150 -17.16 17.35 -10.22
CA VAL A 150 -17.22 15.88 -10.17
C VAL A 150 -16.50 15.35 -8.93
N ALA A 151 -15.30 15.86 -8.63
CA ALA A 151 -14.55 15.45 -7.45
C ALA A 151 -15.32 15.70 -6.15
N GLN A 152 -16.01 16.85 -6.03
CA GLN A 152 -16.84 17.15 -4.87
C GLN A 152 -18.02 16.19 -4.73
N THR A 153 -18.69 15.84 -5.83
CA THR A 153 -19.81 14.90 -5.82
C THR A 153 -19.38 13.48 -5.44
N ILE A 154 -18.20 13.03 -5.91
CA ILE A 154 -17.74 11.65 -5.71
C ILE A 154 -16.86 11.46 -4.47
N ALA A 155 -16.43 12.55 -3.82
CA ALA A 155 -15.62 12.49 -2.59
C ALA A 155 -16.22 11.60 -1.48
N PRO A 156 -17.56 11.58 -1.23
CA PRO A 156 -18.14 10.62 -0.28
C PRO A 156 -17.94 9.16 -0.69
N THR A 157 -17.98 8.86 -1.99
CA THR A 157 -17.68 7.52 -2.52
C THR A 157 -16.22 7.16 -2.29
N VAL A 158 -15.29 8.09 -2.54
CA VAL A 158 -13.86 7.89 -2.26
C VAL A 158 -13.64 7.63 -0.76
N LEU A 159 -14.31 8.37 0.12
CA LEU A 159 -14.22 8.14 1.57
C LEU A 159 -14.73 6.75 1.97
N SER A 160 -15.78 6.25 1.32
CA SER A 160 -16.33 4.92 1.58
C SER A 160 -15.43 3.75 1.16
N LEU A 161 -14.31 4.02 0.47
CA LEU A 161 -13.26 3.03 0.23
C LEU A 161 -12.45 2.73 1.50
N TYR A 162 -12.62 3.50 2.56
CA TYR A 162 -11.98 3.23 3.83
C TYR A 162 -12.69 2.07 4.54
N GLY A 163 -11.97 0.96 4.67
CA GLY A 163 -12.55 -0.33 5.05
C GLY A 163 -12.34 -0.73 6.51
N GLU A 164 -11.33 -0.17 7.20
CA GLU A 164 -11.11 -0.44 8.63
C GLU A 164 -12.05 0.40 9.48
N ASP A 165 -12.57 -0.16 10.58
CA ASP A 165 -13.26 0.63 11.59
C ASP A 165 -12.25 1.28 12.56
N LEU A 166 -12.52 2.52 12.99
CA LEU A 166 -11.66 3.24 13.93
C LEU A 166 -11.43 2.44 15.23
N ASN A 167 -12.43 1.69 15.71
CA ASN A 167 -12.28 0.92 16.95
C ASN A 167 -11.39 -0.30 16.75
N GLU A 168 -11.43 -0.93 15.58
CA GLU A 168 -10.54 -2.04 15.22
C GLU A 168 -9.08 -1.57 15.26
N TYR A 169 -8.77 -0.48 14.55
CA TYR A 169 -7.43 0.12 14.56
C TYR A 169 -6.95 0.49 15.98
N ILE A 170 -7.77 1.17 16.80
CA ILE A 170 -7.36 1.54 18.17
C ILE A 170 -7.04 0.29 19.00
N SER A 171 -7.80 -0.80 18.81
CA SER A 171 -7.64 -2.03 19.57
C SER A 171 -6.30 -2.74 19.33
N GLU A 172 -5.72 -2.60 18.14
CA GLU A 172 -4.42 -3.19 17.78
C GLU A 172 -3.29 -2.60 18.62
N PHE A 173 -3.33 -1.29 18.89
CA PHE A 173 -2.28 -0.59 19.63
C PHE A 173 -2.51 -0.53 21.14
N CYS A 174 -3.71 -0.80 21.63
CA CYS A 174 -3.96 -0.95 23.08
C CYS A 174 -3.39 -2.25 23.67
N ASN A 175 -3.03 -3.23 22.82
CA ASN A 175 -2.52 -4.54 23.23
C ASN A 175 -1.00 -4.71 23.01
N ALA A 176 -0.30 -3.66 22.54
CA ALA A 176 1.13 -3.64 22.25
C ALA A 176 1.99 -3.16 23.44
#